data_AF-A0A662KTB7-F1
#
_entry.id   AF-A0A662KTB7-F1
#
_cell.length_a   1.000
_cell.length_b   1.000
_cell.length_c   1.000
_cell.angle_alpha   90.00
_cell.angle_beta   90.00
_cell.angle_gamma   90.00
#
_symmetry.space_group_name_H-M   'P 1'
#
loop_
_entity.id
_entity.type
_entity.pdbx_description
1 polymer ?
#
loop_
_entity_poly.entity_id
_entity_poly.type
_entity_poly.pdbx_seq_one_letter_code
_entity_poly.pdbx_strand_id
1 'polypeptide(L)'
;MKKIIAALVVGVFLFGAALAGVSNQQDTVTVEKKNVIEKVYQFSQPEIREKDNYAIVSLEGTKSIMQEGMPILPYKVDVMRFPVGTKINVEAKEGEIKEIKLSSKIKPYPMFTLLTTQGKLVVREGSVYESDEAYPENWLDYRITVGLYNGERVATLSLFIYPCRYIPKENKIIYTDKIDVKIDYDLPTKPLFTNDEYDLLIISPDSWMADLQPLKEHKESHGIKTIIVGLN
;
A
#
# COMPACT_ATOMS: atom_id res chain seq x y z
N MET A 1 -23.93 -38.43 -13.44
CA MET A 1 -23.17 -37.30 -14.05
C MET A 1 -22.43 -36.54 -12.96
N LYS A 2 -21.11 -36.40 -13.12
CA LYS A 2 -20.19 -35.41 -12.53
C LYS A 2 -20.15 -35.27 -10.99
N LYS A 3 -19.63 -36.26 -10.24
CA LYS A 3 -19.14 -36.04 -8.84
C LYS A 3 -17.94 -36.89 -8.37
N ILE A 4 -17.12 -37.49 -9.26
CA ILE A 4 -15.99 -38.37 -8.82
C ILE A 4 -14.67 -38.11 -9.60
N ILE A 5 -14.40 -36.90 -10.11
CA ILE A 5 -13.12 -36.64 -10.86
C ILE A 5 -12.46 -35.32 -10.43
N ALA A 6 -12.37 -35.04 -9.13
CA ALA A 6 -11.63 -33.87 -8.63
C ALA A 6 -10.83 -34.16 -7.35
N ALA A 7 -10.37 -35.41 -7.20
CA ALA A 7 -9.52 -35.84 -6.08
C ALA A 7 -8.17 -36.44 -6.55
N LEU A 8 -7.75 -36.15 -7.80
CA LEU A 8 -6.62 -36.85 -8.43
C LEU A 8 -5.65 -35.93 -9.20
N VAL A 9 -5.51 -34.69 -8.74
CA VAL A 9 -4.42 -33.76 -9.14
C VAL A 9 -4.04 -32.96 -7.89
N VAL A 10 -2.73 -32.78 -7.64
CA VAL A 10 -2.07 -32.24 -6.41
C VAL A 10 -1.57 -33.32 -5.42
N GLY A 11 -1.52 -34.59 -5.87
CA GLY A 11 -0.79 -35.67 -5.20
C GLY A 11 0.44 -36.15 -5.97
N VAL A 12 1.20 -35.26 -6.62
CA VAL A 12 2.46 -35.61 -7.31
C VAL A 12 3.40 -34.40 -7.27
N PHE A 13 4.19 -34.26 -6.20
CA PHE A 13 5.53 -33.63 -6.19
C PHE A 13 6.25 -33.90 -4.85
N LEU A 14 6.08 -35.10 -4.30
CA LEU A 14 6.89 -35.63 -3.21
C LEU A 14 7.40 -36.96 -3.70
N PHE A 15 8.58 -37.01 -4.33
CA PHE A 15 9.51 -38.15 -4.35
C PHE A 15 10.68 -37.81 -5.29
N GLY A 16 11.71 -37.19 -4.70
CA GLY A 16 13.07 -37.19 -5.21
C GLY A 16 13.98 -37.75 -4.12
N ALA A 17 14.19 -39.06 -4.15
CA ALA A 17 15.25 -39.78 -3.42
C ALA A 17 16.63 -39.28 -3.90
N ALA A 18 17.76 -39.33 -3.21
CA ALA A 18 18.17 -39.80 -1.88
C ALA A 18 19.60 -39.24 -1.67
N LEU A 19 20.06 -39.14 -0.42
CA LEU A 19 21.41 -39.56 -0.02
C LEU A 19 21.43 -39.74 1.51
N ALA A 20 21.94 -40.89 1.93
CA ALA A 20 21.96 -41.38 3.30
C ALA A 20 23.25 -40.99 4.04
N GLY A 21 23.16 -40.83 5.37
CA GLY A 21 24.28 -41.12 6.29
C GLY A 21 24.63 -40.04 7.33
N VAL A 22 24.20 -40.26 8.59
CA VAL A 22 24.93 -40.10 9.88
C VAL A 22 25.59 -38.72 10.15
N SER A 23 25.37 -37.96 11.23
CA SER A 23 25.14 -38.24 12.66
C SER A 23 24.50 -37.04 13.37
N ASN A 24 23.99 -37.26 14.58
CA ASN A 24 23.39 -36.29 15.48
C ASN A 24 24.30 -35.12 15.85
N GLN A 25 23.85 -33.90 15.53
CA GLN A 25 23.93 -32.76 16.43
C GLN A 25 22.64 -31.96 16.28
N GLN A 26 21.73 -32.09 17.26
CA GLN A 26 20.61 -31.16 17.41
C GLN A 26 21.18 -29.84 17.92
N ASP A 27 21.75 -29.06 17.00
CA ASP A 27 21.68 -27.62 17.13
C ASP A 27 20.28 -27.25 16.65
N THR A 28 19.35 -27.09 17.59
CA THR A 28 18.12 -26.34 17.35
C THR A 28 18.49 -24.88 17.08
N VAL A 29 18.97 -24.63 15.86
CA VAL A 29 18.86 -23.33 15.23
C VAL A 29 17.37 -23.22 14.93
N THR A 30 16.64 -22.52 15.79
CA THR A 30 15.32 -22.01 15.45
C THR A 30 15.53 -21.03 14.31
N VAL A 31 15.55 -21.53 13.07
CA VAL A 31 15.49 -20.68 11.89
C VAL A 31 14.12 -20.05 11.94
N GLU A 32 14.02 -18.82 12.44
CA GLU A 32 12.86 -17.98 12.20
C GLU A 32 12.69 -17.92 10.69
N LYS A 33 11.71 -18.64 10.17
CA LYS A 33 11.42 -18.73 8.75
C LYS A 33 10.75 -17.42 8.35
N LYS A 34 11.56 -16.36 8.20
CA LYS A 34 11.11 -15.03 7.77
C LYS A 34 10.54 -15.19 6.36
N ASN A 35 9.26 -14.87 6.18
CA ASN A 35 8.70 -14.92 4.84
C ASN A 35 9.12 -13.67 4.08
N VAL A 36 9.63 -13.85 2.86
CA VAL A 36 10.17 -12.75 2.05
C VAL A 36 9.48 -12.76 0.69
N ILE A 37 9.05 -11.59 0.24
CA ILE A 37 8.63 -11.35 -1.15
C ILE A 37 9.62 -10.37 -1.77
N GLU A 38 10.21 -10.76 -2.89
CA GLU A 38 11.08 -9.90 -3.69
C GLU A 38 10.36 -9.52 -4.98
N LYS A 39 10.35 -8.23 -5.28
CA LYS A 39 9.77 -7.68 -6.52
C LYS A 39 10.77 -6.77 -7.20
N VAL A 40 10.75 -6.83 -8.52
CA VAL A 40 11.54 -5.97 -9.38
C VAL A 40 10.58 -5.18 -10.27
N TYR A 41 10.61 -3.86 -10.14
CA TYR A 41 9.86 -2.96 -11.02
C TYR A 41 10.81 -2.37 -12.04
N GLN A 42 10.52 -2.59 -13.32
CA GLN A 42 11.28 -2.05 -14.43
C GLN A 42 10.49 -0.95 -15.13
N PHE A 43 11.21 0.08 -15.58
CA PHE A 43 10.65 1.28 -16.17
C PHE A 43 11.42 1.64 -17.43
N SER A 44 10.68 2.07 -18.47
CA SER A 44 11.30 2.67 -19.65
C SER A 44 11.87 4.04 -19.32
N GLN A 45 12.68 4.60 -20.21
CA GLN A 45 13.04 6.01 -20.13
C GLN A 45 11.77 6.87 -20.15
N PRO A 46 11.66 7.93 -19.32
CA PRO A 46 10.51 8.81 -19.35
C PRO A 46 10.45 9.63 -20.64
N GLU A 47 9.26 9.78 -21.20
CA GLU A 47 8.97 10.69 -22.30
C GLU A 47 8.63 12.08 -21.75
N ILE A 48 9.27 13.11 -22.31
CA ILE A 48 9.02 14.52 -21.96
C ILE A 48 8.39 15.19 -23.16
N ARG A 49 7.21 15.78 -22.96
CA ARG A 49 6.49 16.56 -23.97
C ARG A 49 6.19 17.95 -23.45
N GLU A 50 6.29 18.95 -24.29
CA GLU A 50 5.95 20.33 -23.94
C GLU A 50 4.50 20.63 -24.31
N LYS A 51 3.74 21.21 -23.36
CA LYS A 51 2.36 21.64 -23.57
C LYS A 51 1.99 22.78 -22.64
N ASP A 52 1.37 23.83 -23.18
CA ASP A 52 0.90 25.00 -22.41
C ASP A 52 2.02 25.66 -21.57
N ASN A 53 3.26 25.72 -22.09
CA ASN A 53 4.47 26.19 -21.40
C ASN A 53 4.93 25.33 -20.21
N TYR A 54 4.46 24.08 -20.11
CA TYR A 54 4.89 23.13 -19.10
C TYR A 54 5.38 21.82 -19.71
N ALA A 55 6.30 21.18 -19.01
CA ALA A 55 6.76 19.83 -19.29
C ALA A 55 5.75 18.82 -18.74
N ILE A 56 5.41 17.85 -19.57
CA ILE A 56 4.60 16.68 -19.21
C ILE A 56 5.54 15.48 -19.26
N VAL A 57 5.74 14.87 -18.08
CA VAL A 57 6.56 13.67 -17.92
C VAL A 57 5.63 12.45 -17.90
N SER A 58 5.91 11.47 -18.74
CA SER A 58 5.08 10.26 -18.86
C SER A 58 5.93 9.00 -19.00
N LEU A 59 5.40 7.88 -18.51
CA LEU A 59 6.05 6.58 -18.53
C LEU A 59 5.00 5.50 -18.73
N GLU A 60 5.25 4.53 -19.59
CA GLU A 60 4.29 3.47 -19.89
C GLU A 60 3.90 2.67 -18.65
N GLY A 61 2.61 2.32 -18.51
CA GLY A 61 2.12 1.52 -17.40
C GLY A 61 2.13 2.22 -16.03
N THR A 62 2.22 3.55 -16.02
CA THR A 62 2.16 4.38 -14.80
C THR A 62 0.89 5.21 -14.73
N LYS A 63 0.56 5.65 -13.51
CA LYS A 63 -0.47 6.64 -13.20
C LYS A 63 0.19 7.99 -12.99
N SER A 64 -0.60 9.06 -12.85
CA SER A 64 -0.08 10.41 -12.59
C SER A 64 -0.43 10.87 -11.18
N ILE A 65 0.50 11.51 -10.48
CA ILE A 65 0.24 12.12 -9.17
C ILE A 65 -0.77 13.27 -9.35
N MET A 66 -1.84 13.24 -8.56
CA MET A 66 -2.96 14.18 -8.64
C MET A 66 -3.14 14.92 -7.32
N GLN A 67 -2.07 15.57 -6.84
CA GLN A 67 -2.09 16.37 -5.63
C GLN A 67 -2.06 17.85 -5.99
N GLU A 68 -3.06 18.60 -5.54
CA GLU A 68 -3.25 20.01 -5.90
C GLU A 68 -1.98 20.85 -5.69
N GLY A 69 -1.60 21.60 -6.72
CA GLY A 69 -0.42 22.46 -6.72
C GLY A 69 0.92 21.72 -6.79
N MET A 70 0.94 20.38 -6.77
CA MET A 70 2.16 19.59 -6.88
C MET A 70 2.46 19.20 -8.34
N PRO A 71 3.74 19.02 -8.73
CA PRO A 71 4.14 18.50 -10.04
C PRO A 71 3.45 17.17 -10.38
N ILE A 72 2.87 17.10 -11.57
CA ILE A 72 2.27 15.86 -12.09
C ILE A 72 3.40 14.95 -12.58
N LEU A 73 3.72 13.91 -11.81
CA LEU A 73 4.74 12.91 -12.14
C LEU A 73 4.15 11.51 -12.30
N PRO A 74 4.79 10.64 -13.11
CA PRO A 74 4.39 9.24 -13.23
C PRO A 74 4.73 8.45 -11.96
N TYR A 75 3.82 7.59 -11.53
CA TYR A 75 4.02 6.66 -10.43
C TYR A 75 3.29 5.33 -10.68
N LYS A 76 3.80 4.24 -10.10
CA LYS A 76 3.18 2.92 -10.15
C LYS A 76 2.62 2.56 -8.79
N VAL A 77 1.47 1.89 -8.78
CA VAL A 77 0.89 1.31 -7.55
C VAL A 77 0.86 -0.19 -7.68
N ASP A 78 1.34 -0.89 -6.65
CA ASP A 78 1.19 -2.32 -6.50
C ASP A 78 0.56 -2.62 -5.13
N VAL A 79 -0.39 -3.56 -5.12
CA VAL A 79 -1.23 -3.82 -3.96
C VAL A 79 -1.18 -5.31 -3.63
N MET A 80 -0.83 -5.61 -2.39
CA MET A 80 -0.81 -6.96 -1.85
C MET A 80 -1.73 -7.04 -0.63
N ARG A 81 -2.32 -8.23 -0.43
CA ARG A 81 -3.27 -8.47 0.66
C ARG A 81 -2.76 -9.62 1.51
N PHE A 82 -2.84 -9.43 2.82
CA PHE A 82 -2.38 -10.35 3.84
C PHE A 82 -3.48 -10.59 4.88
N PRO A 83 -3.41 -11.70 5.62
CA PRO A 83 -4.21 -11.88 6.82
C PRO A 83 -4.00 -10.71 7.80
N VAL A 84 -5.07 -10.29 8.47
CA VAL A 84 -4.98 -9.18 9.43
C VAL A 84 -4.14 -9.61 10.62
N GLY A 85 -3.20 -8.73 11.01
CA GLY A 85 -2.19 -9.01 12.04
C GLY A 85 -0.82 -9.39 11.50
N THR A 86 -0.69 -9.48 10.17
CA THR A 86 0.62 -9.64 9.53
C THR A 86 1.51 -8.45 9.85
N LYS A 87 2.71 -8.71 10.37
CA LYS A 87 3.76 -7.70 10.52
C LYS A 87 4.52 -7.60 9.22
N ILE A 88 4.72 -6.40 8.71
CA ILE A 88 5.29 -6.16 7.38
C ILE A 88 6.39 -5.11 7.52
N ASN A 89 7.56 -5.40 6.95
CA ASN A 89 8.66 -4.46 6.74
C ASN A 89 8.96 -4.38 5.24
N VAL A 90 9.11 -3.16 4.72
CA VAL A 90 9.36 -2.93 3.29
C VAL A 90 10.68 -2.18 3.15
N GLU A 91 11.56 -2.72 2.32
CA GLU A 91 12.82 -2.11 1.92
C GLU A 91 12.81 -1.94 0.40
N ALA A 92 13.30 -0.80 -0.07
CA ALA A 92 13.40 -0.49 -1.48
C ALA A 92 14.80 0.00 -1.83
N LYS A 93 15.27 -0.36 -3.01
CA LYS A 93 16.54 0.07 -3.56
C LYS A 93 16.37 0.43 -5.03
N GLU A 94 16.69 1.66 -5.37
CA GLU A 94 16.74 2.13 -6.75
C GLU A 94 17.93 1.56 -7.51
N GLY A 95 17.80 1.51 -8.83
CA GLY A 95 18.88 1.20 -9.76
C GLY A 95 19.77 2.40 -10.02
N GLU A 96 20.33 2.47 -11.22
CA GLU A 96 21.10 3.63 -11.65
C GLU A 96 20.20 4.87 -11.72
N ILE A 97 20.68 5.99 -11.18
CA ILE A 97 19.99 7.27 -11.24
C ILE A 97 20.52 8.06 -12.44
N LYS A 98 19.61 8.49 -13.30
CA LYS A 98 19.88 9.28 -14.50
C LYS A 98 19.16 10.62 -14.38
N GLU A 99 19.73 11.66 -14.99
CA GLU A 99 19.18 13.01 -14.94
C GLU A 99 18.72 13.51 -16.32
N ILE A 100 17.64 14.28 -16.36
CA ILE A 100 17.20 15.03 -17.55
C ILE A 100 16.86 16.46 -17.14
N LYS A 101 17.57 17.43 -17.71
CA LYS A 101 17.21 18.85 -17.58
C LYS A 101 16.00 19.17 -18.44
N LEU A 102 15.05 19.93 -17.88
CA LEU A 102 13.83 20.32 -18.57
C LEU A 102 13.96 21.73 -19.15
N SER A 103 13.26 21.99 -20.26
CA SER A 103 13.12 23.31 -20.87
C SER A 103 12.09 24.19 -20.14
N SER A 104 11.10 23.58 -19.50
CA SER A 104 10.05 24.25 -18.74
C SER A 104 9.76 23.48 -17.45
N LYS A 105 9.07 24.11 -16.49
CA LYS A 105 8.66 23.46 -15.25
C LYS A 105 7.66 22.34 -15.54
N ILE A 106 7.59 21.33 -14.67
CA ILE A 106 6.51 20.33 -14.75
C ILE A 106 5.18 20.99 -14.43
N LYS A 107 4.10 20.57 -15.09
CA LYS A 107 2.75 21.11 -14.84
C LYS A 107 2.27 20.75 -13.43
N PRO A 108 1.75 21.71 -12.63
CA PRO A 108 1.11 21.39 -11.36
C PRO A 108 -0.29 20.81 -11.58
N TYR A 109 -0.72 19.90 -10.71
CA TYR A 109 -2.10 19.42 -10.71
C TYR A 109 -3.04 20.58 -10.34
N PRO A 110 -4.10 20.83 -11.13
CA PRO A 110 -4.95 21.98 -10.91
C PRO A 110 -5.74 21.84 -9.60
N MET A 111 -6.05 22.99 -9.01
CA MET A 111 -6.90 23.13 -7.84
C MET A 111 -8.34 23.41 -8.28
N PHE A 112 -9.31 22.89 -7.51
CA PHE A 112 -10.72 23.20 -7.71
C PHE A 112 -11.13 24.41 -6.87
N THR A 113 -11.80 25.39 -7.46
CA THR A 113 -12.48 26.43 -6.67
C THR A 113 -13.83 25.92 -6.15
N LEU A 114 -14.29 26.50 -5.02
CA LEU A 114 -15.56 26.14 -4.38
C LEU A 114 -16.73 26.16 -5.39
N LEU A 115 -17.70 25.24 -5.22
CA LEU A 115 -18.91 25.19 -6.06
C LEU A 115 -19.66 26.53 -6.11
N THR A 116 -19.62 27.32 -5.02
CA THR A 116 -20.22 28.65 -4.93
C THR A 116 -19.63 29.66 -5.94
N THR A 117 -18.48 29.35 -6.53
CA THR A 117 -17.78 30.17 -7.53
C THR A 117 -17.85 29.59 -8.96
N GLN A 118 -18.83 28.71 -9.24
CA GLN A 118 -18.96 28.01 -10.53
C GLN A 118 -17.74 27.13 -10.88
N GLY A 119 -17.08 26.55 -9.87
CA GLY A 119 -16.06 25.50 -10.00
C GLY A 119 -15.10 25.66 -11.20
N LYS A 120 -14.11 26.53 -11.09
CA LYS A 120 -13.07 26.69 -12.11
C LYS A 120 -11.82 25.93 -11.70
N LEU A 121 -11.17 25.32 -12.69
CA LEU A 121 -9.84 24.75 -12.52
C LEU A 121 -8.81 25.88 -12.53
N VAL A 122 -8.03 25.98 -11.45
CA VAL A 122 -6.93 26.95 -11.34
C VAL A 122 -5.62 26.17 -11.30
N VAL A 123 -4.75 26.43 -12.27
CA VAL A 123 -3.39 25.89 -12.29
C VAL A 123 -2.50 26.86 -11.51
N ARG A 124 -1.97 26.41 -10.37
CA ARG A 124 -1.08 27.23 -9.53
C ARG A 124 0.03 26.34 -8.97
N GLU A 125 1.26 26.82 -9.03
CA GLU A 125 2.42 26.17 -8.41
C GLU A 125 2.29 26.23 -6.88
N GLY A 126 2.39 25.06 -6.23
CA GLY A 126 2.44 24.93 -4.78
C GLY A 126 3.85 25.19 -4.23
N SER A 127 3.99 25.11 -2.89
CA SER A 127 5.25 25.39 -2.19
C SER A 127 6.43 24.50 -2.61
N VAL A 128 6.16 23.29 -3.13
CA VAL A 128 7.20 22.36 -3.59
C VAL A 128 8.06 22.97 -4.70
N TYR A 129 7.52 23.87 -5.53
CA TYR A 129 8.26 24.48 -6.64
C TYR A 129 9.42 25.39 -6.20
N GLU A 130 9.44 25.77 -4.92
CA GLU A 130 10.51 26.57 -4.32
C GLU A 130 11.58 25.69 -3.63
N SER A 131 11.45 24.35 -3.70
CA SER A 131 12.38 23.40 -3.08
C SER A 131 13.54 23.00 -4.00
N ASP A 132 14.70 22.76 -3.39
CA ASP A 132 15.86 22.05 -3.96
C ASP A 132 15.81 20.54 -3.71
N GLU A 133 14.85 20.07 -2.92
CA GLU A 133 14.66 18.66 -2.67
C GLU A 133 13.89 17.99 -3.83
N ALA A 134 14.21 16.73 -4.10
CA ALA A 134 13.51 15.96 -5.09
C ALA A 134 12.11 15.57 -4.59
N TYR A 135 11.09 15.86 -5.41
CA TYR A 135 9.70 15.48 -5.20
C TYR A 135 9.26 14.36 -6.15
N PRO A 136 8.59 13.30 -5.67
CA PRO A 136 8.42 12.93 -4.25
C PRO A 136 9.77 12.66 -3.56
N GLU A 137 9.78 12.63 -2.23
CA GLU A 137 11.01 12.51 -1.42
C GLU A 137 11.65 11.11 -1.47
N ASN A 138 10.83 10.06 -1.62
CA ASN A 138 11.32 8.69 -1.68
C ASN A 138 11.09 8.11 -3.08
N TRP A 139 11.88 7.11 -3.46
CA TRP A 139 11.61 6.29 -4.65
C TRP A 139 10.42 5.34 -4.45
N LEU A 140 10.11 5.04 -3.18
CA LEU A 140 8.98 4.21 -2.79
C LEU A 140 8.43 4.70 -1.45
N ASP A 141 7.13 4.95 -1.39
CA ASP A 141 6.37 5.01 -0.14
C ASP A 141 5.49 3.76 -0.03
N TYR A 142 5.11 3.40 1.19
CA TYR A 142 4.12 2.35 1.39
C TYR A 142 3.13 2.69 2.49
N ARG A 143 1.95 2.09 2.38
CA ARG A 143 0.90 2.18 3.39
C ARG A 143 0.31 0.81 3.65
N ILE A 144 0.14 0.49 4.93
CA ILE A 144 -0.60 -0.68 5.38
C ILE A 144 -1.95 -0.18 5.91
N THR A 145 -3.03 -0.71 5.38
CA THR A 145 -4.39 -0.43 5.86
C THR A 145 -5.11 -1.74 6.18
N VAL A 146 -6.12 -1.69 7.03
CA VAL A 146 -7.04 -2.82 7.25
C VAL A 146 -8.40 -2.40 6.73
N GLY A 147 -9.03 -3.28 5.96
CA GLY A 147 -10.34 -3.03 5.38
C GLY A 147 -11.03 -4.30 4.92
N LEU A 148 -12.18 -4.15 4.27
CA LEU A 148 -12.90 -5.26 3.66
C LEU A 148 -12.49 -5.39 2.19
N TYR A 149 -12.22 -6.62 1.78
CA TYR A 149 -12.02 -6.99 0.38
C TYR A 149 -12.78 -8.27 0.11
N ASN A 150 -13.73 -8.23 -0.84
CA ASN A 150 -14.62 -9.35 -1.16
C ASN A 150 -15.33 -9.96 0.06
N GLY A 151 -15.69 -9.13 1.05
CA GLY A 151 -16.37 -9.56 2.27
C GLY A 151 -15.45 -10.03 3.40
N GLU A 152 -14.15 -10.17 3.16
CA GLU A 152 -13.18 -10.60 4.16
C GLU A 152 -12.36 -9.40 4.68
N ARG A 153 -12.06 -9.39 5.98
CA ARG A 153 -11.14 -8.41 6.56
C ARG A 153 -9.71 -8.76 6.18
N VAL A 154 -9.03 -7.85 5.50
CA VAL A 154 -7.66 -8.04 5.01
C VAL A 154 -6.77 -6.86 5.40
N ALA A 155 -5.50 -7.14 5.67
CA ALA A 155 -4.46 -6.13 5.70
C ALA A 155 -3.97 -5.89 4.26
N THR A 156 -4.01 -4.66 3.79
CA THR A 156 -3.63 -4.26 2.44
C THR A 156 -2.35 -3.45 2.48
N LEU A 157 -1.29 -3.97 1.88
CA LEU A 157 -0.05 -3.24 1.61
C LEU A 157 -0.17 -2.59 0.24
N SER A 158 -0.13 -1.26 0.20
CA SER A 158 -0.04 -0.47 -1.04
C SER A 158 1.35 0.12 -1.17
N LEU A 159 2.05 -0.22 -2.24
CA LEU A 159 3.33 0.37 -2.62
C LEU A 159 3.09 1.49 -3.63
N PHE A 160 3.64 2.66 -3.36
CA PHE A 160 3.62 3.83 -4.25
C PHE A 160 5.04 4.05 -4.75
N ILE A 161 5.28 3.69 -6.01
CA ILE A 161 6.62 3.60 -6.59
C ILE A 161 6.79 4.76 -7.56
N TYR A 162 7.83 5.57 -7.36
CA TYR A 162 8.05 6.82 -8.09
C TYR A 162 9.30 6.71 -8.97
N PRO A 163 9.18 6.20 -10.21
CA PRO A 163 10.33 6.02 -11.09
C PRO A 163 10.94 7.35 -11.57
N CYS A 164 10.23 8.47 -11.41
CA CYS A 164 10.69 9.81 -11.74
C CYS A 164 10.43 10.75 -10.57
N ARG A 165 11.43 11.57 -10.25
CA ARG A 165 11.37 12.59 -9.21
C ARG A 165 11.87 13.90 -9.79
N TYR A 166 11.28 15.01 -9.38
CA TYR A 166 11.57 16.35 -9.90
C TYR A 166 12.28 17.19 -8.86
N ILE A 167 13.36 17.87 -9.25
CA ILE A 167 14.07 18.86 -8.42
C ILE A 167 13.71 20.25 -8.97
N PRO A 168 12.79 20.98 -8.32
CA PRO A 168 12.19 22.17 -8.92
C PRO A 168 13.15 23.33 -9.14
N LYS A 169 14.01 23.65 -8.15
CA LYS A 169 15.00 24.74 -8.29
C LYS A 169 16.00 24.52 -9.43
N GLU A 170 16.35 23.27 -9.70
CA GLU A 170 17.27 22.93 -10.80
C GLU A 170 16.55 22.68 -12.14
N ASN A 171 15.22 22.68 -12.13
CA ASN A 171 14.36 22.34 -13.26
C ASN A 171 14.80 21.05 -13.98
N LYS A 172 15.02 19.99 -13.21
CA LYS A 172 15.45 18.68 -13.73
C LYS A 172 14.66 17.54 -13.11
N ILE A 173 14.53 16.44 -13.85
CA ILE A 173 14.09 15.17 -13.28
C ILE A 173 15.28 14.25 -13.06
N ILE A 174 15.21 13.51 -11.97
CA ILE A 174 16.00 12.31 -11.75
C ILE A 174 15.09 11.09 -11.91
N TYR A 175 15.58 10.05 -12.57
CA TYR A 175 14.80 8.84 -12.81
C TYR A 175 15.67 7.60 -12.71
N THR A 176 15.03 6.46 -12.49
CA THR A 176 15.68 5.15 -12.50
C THR A 176 14.89 4.19 -13.38
N ASP A 177 15.60 3.25 -14.02
CA ASP A 177 15.00 2.19 -14.83
C ASP A 177 14.53 1.00 -13.98
N LYS A 178 14.93 0.95 -12.70
CA LYS A 178 14.68 -0.20 -11.85
C LYS A 178 14.50 0.19 -10.38
N ILE A 179 13.52 -0.43 -9.72
CA ILE A 179 13.40 -0.39 -8.26
C ILE A 179 13.20 -1.82 -7.76
N ASP A 180 14.15 -2.28 -6.95
CA ASP A 180 14.11 -3.55 -6.23
C ASP A 180 13.39 -3.35 -4.90
N VAL A 181 12.40 -4.18 -4.61
CA VAL A 181 11.61 -4.10 -3.39
C VAL A 181 11.62 -5.44 -2.68
N LYS A 182 12.03 -5.41 -1.42
CA LYS A 182 12.03 -6.56 -0.52
C LYS A 182 10.99 -6.33 0.57
N ILE A 183 10.12 -7.31 0.76
CA ILE A 183 9.04 -7.26 1.75
C ILE A 183 9.24 -8.45 2.68
N ASP A 184 9.68 -8.15 3.89
CA ASP A 184 9.74 -9.15 4.95
C ASP A 184 8.40 -9.14 5.71
N TYR A 185 7.84 -10.32 5.97
CA TYR A 185 6.59 -10.42 6.70
C TYR A 185 6.46 -11.65 7.60
N ASP A 186 5.75 -11.44 8.71
CA ASP A 186 5.42 -12.48 9.67
C ASP A 186 3.91 -12.62 9.74
N LEU A 187 3.41 -13.80 9.37
CA LEU A 187 2.00 -14.14 9.45
C LEU A 187 1.58 -14.25 10.93
N PRO A 188 0.35 -13.83 11.26
CA PRO A 188 -0.15 -13.97 12.62
C PRO A 188 -0.35 -15.46 12.95
N THR A 189 0.07 -15.88 14.15
CA THR A 189 -0.09 -17.27 14.62
C THR A 189 -1.53 -17.61 14.98
N LYS A 190 -2.36 -16.59 15.21
CA LYS A 190 -3.80 -16.69 15.48
C LYS A 190 -4.53 -15.61 14.69
N PRO A 191 -5.73 -15.87 14.14
CA PRO A 191 -6.55 -14.83 13.53
C PRO A 191 -6.78 -13.68 14.54
N LEU A 192 -6.53 -12.44 14.14
CA LEU A 192 -6.84 -11.28 14.99
C LEU A 192 -8.33 -11.01 15.13
N PHE A 193 -9.12 -11.44 14.15
CA PHE A 193 -10.57 -11.36 14.21
C PHE A 193 -11.11 -12.76 14.41
N THR A 194 -11.48 -13.06 15.64
CA THR A 194 -12.27 -14.22 16.02
C THR A 194 -13.72 -13.78 16.23
N ASN A 195 -14.66 -14.72 16.12
CA ASN A 195 -16.01 -14.50 16.65
C ASN A 195 -15.87 -14.45 18.17
N ASP A 196 -15.64 -13.24 18.69
CA ASP A 196 -15.58 -12.99 20.12
C ASP A 196 -16.99 -13.14 20.74
N GLU A 197 -17.05 -13.14 22.06
CA GLU A 197 -18.30 -13.27 22.80
C GLU A 197 -19.34 -12.20 22.41
N TYR A 198 -18.87 -11.01 21.98
CA TYR A 198 -19.66 -9.86 21.59
C TYR A 198 -19.31 -9.40 20.17
N ASP A 199 -20.34 -9.01 19.40
CA ASP A 199 -20.23 -8.46 18.05
C ASP A 199 -20.00 -6.94 18.06
N LEU A 200 -20.42 -6.24 19.13
CA LEU A 200 -20.32 -4.79 19.28
C LEU A 200 -19.87 -4.40 20.70
N LEU A 201 -18.81 -3.60 20.78
CA LEU A 201 -18.35 -2.93 21.99
C LEU A 201 -18.67 -1.44 21.91
N ILE A 202 -19.43 -0.94 22.88
CA ILE A 202 -19.70 0.49 23.07
C ILE A 202 -18.88 0.97 24.26
N ILE A 203 -17.99 1.93 24.03
CA ILE A 203 -17.16 2.54 25.07
C ILE A 203 -17.70 3.95 25.33
N SER A 204 -18.10 4.25 26.56
CA SER A 204 -18.71 5.53 26.94
C SER A 204 -18.32 5.96 28.35
N PRO A 205 -18.50 7.24 28.72
CA PRO A 205 -18.51 7.65 30.12
C PRO A 205 -19.55 6.84 30.92
N ASP A 206 -19.27 6.61 32.20
CA ASP A 206 -20.16 5.87 33.10
C ASP A 206 -21.55 6.51 33.20
N SER A 207 -21.60 7.84 33.17
CA SER A 207 -22.84 8.61 33.23
C SER A 207 -23.81 8.34 32.08
N TRP A 208 -23.34 7.77 30.96
CA TRP A 208 -24.15 7.51 29.77
C TRP A 208 -24.62 6.06 29.67
N MET A 209 -24.17 5.18 30.57
CA MET A 209 -24.49 3.74 30.49
C MET A 209 -26.00 3.48 30.50
N ALA A 210 -26.74 4.19 31.36
CA ALA A 210 -28.19 4.05 31.44
C ALA A 210 -28.89 4.46 30.14
N ASP A 211 -28.45 5.57 29.53
CA ASP A 211 -29.02 6.09 28.29
C ASP A 211 -28.69 5.23 27.06
N LEU A 212 -27.59 4.48 27.13
CA LEU A 212 -27.16 3.56 26.06
C LEU A 212 -27.79 2.17 26.14
N GLN A 213 -28.44 1.84 27.25
CA GLN A 213 -29.08 0.54 27.44
C GLN A 213 -30.15 0.21 26.36
N PRO A 214 -31.03 1.14 25.94
CA PRO A 214 -31.96 0.90 24.83
C PRO A 214 -31.26 0.58 23.50
N LEU A 215 -30.09 1.18 23.24
CA LEU A 215 -29.31 0.90 22.03
C LEU A 215 -28.74 -0.52 22.07
N LYS A 216 -28.23 -0.97 23.23
CA LYS A 216 -27.78 -2.36 23.42
C LYS A 216 -28.91 -3.34 23.15
N GLU A 217 -30.07 -3.15 23.77
CA GLU A 217 -31.24 -4.03 23.60
C GLU A 217 -31.74 -4.08 22.16
N HIS A 218 -31.77 -2.91 21.49
CA HIS A 218 -32.08 -2.85 20.06
C HIS A 218 -31.09 -3.70 19.23
N LYS A 219 -29.79 -3.60 19.49
CA LYS A 219 -28.79 -4.39 18.74
C LYS A 219 -28.90 -5.89 19.01
N GLU A 220 -29.10 -6.28 20.26
CA GLU A 220 -29.25 -7.69 20.66
C GLU A 220 -30.53 -8.32 20.07
N SER A 221 -31.64 -7.58 20.00
CA SER A 221 -32.87 -8.05 19.33
C SER A 221 -32.70 -8.31 17.82
N HIS A 222 -31.68 -7.73 17.20
CA HIS A 222 -31.29 -7.99 15.80
C HIS A 222 -30.15 -9.01 15.69
N GLY A 223 -29.84 -9.73 16.77
CA GLY A 223 -28.83 -10.78 16.80
C GLY A 223 -27.38 -10.28 16.90
N ILE A 224 -27.18 -9.00 17.26
CA ILE A 224 -25.84 -8.40 17.45
C ILE A 224 -25.54 -8.37 18.95
N LYS A 225 -24.73 -9.30 19.44
CA LYS A 225 -24.34 -9.37 20.86
C LYS A 225 -23.56 -8.11 21.23
N THR A 226 -24.03 -7.37 22.23
CA THR A 226 -23.52 -6.02 22.49
C THR A 226 -23.12 -5.84 23.96
N ILE A 227 -21.94 -5.29 24.20
CA ILE A 227 -21.47 -4.91 25.53
C ILE A 227 -21.24 -3.40 25.61
N ILE A 228 -21.65 -2.80 26.71
CA ILE A 228 -21.36 -1.42 27.06
C ILE A 228 -20.28 -1.45 28.15
N VAL A 229 -19.19 -0.73 27.93
CA VAL A 229 -18.08 -0.60 28.89
C VAL A 229 -17.92 0.87 29.25
N GLY A 230 -18.01 1.14 30.55
CA GLY A 230 -17.78 2.43 31.15
C GLY A 230 -16.31 2.81 31.19
N LEU A 231 -16.02 4.08 30.96
CA LEU A 231 -14.76 4.73 31.28
C LEU A 231 -15.05 5.65 32.46
N ASN A 232 -14.54 5.28 33.64
CA ASN A 232 -14.65 6.02 34.92
C ASN A 232 -14.69 7.55 34.74
#